data_AF-A0A1E3I1I0-F1
#
_entry.id   AF-A0A1E3I1I0-F1
#
_cell.length_a   1.000
_cell.length_b   1.000
_cell.length_c   1.000
_cell.angle_alpha   90.00
_cell.angle_beta   90.00
_cell.angle_gamma   90.00
#
_symmetry.space_group_name_H-M   'P 1'
#
loop_
_entity.id
_entity.type
_entity.pdbx_description
1 polymer ?
#
loop_
_entity_poly.entity_id
_entity_poly.type
_entity_poly.pdbx_seq_one_letter_code
_entity_poly.pdbx_strand_id
1 'polypeptide(L)'
;MAVQEHKAEASASAQPSSSSTRAPAAVDKKASSAQPAKLLKNARLPATMITAAGSIQASQKNKANKGQVSKKKKARTEKGKDRAVELSSRLEEKVRGREDRKAKRQRAKKAWE
;
A
#
# COMPACT_ATOMS: atom_id res chain seq x y z
N MET A 1 -33.05 -32.62 -38.62
CA MET A 1 -31.57 -32.54 -38.57
C MET A 1 -31.19 -31.75 -37.33
N ALA A 2 -30.52 -32.41 -36.39
CA ALA A 2 -29.98 -31.84 -35.17
C ALA A 2 -28.54 -31.38 -35.43
N VAL A 3 -28.12 -30.25 -34.84
CA VAL A 3 -26.86 -30.12 -34.11
C VAL A 3 -27.04 -29.02 -33.04
N GLN A 4 -26.96 -29.42 -31.78
CA GLN A 4 -26.71 -28.59 -30.62
C GLN A 4 -25.22 -28.21 -30.60
N GLU A 5 -24.86 -26.97 -30.24
CA GLU A 5 -23.52 -26.72 -29.68
C GLU A 5 -23.55 -25.76 -28.48
N HIS A 6 -23.39 -26.40 -27.32
CA HIS A 6 -22.52 -26.08 -26.18
C HIS A 6 -22.41 -24.65 -25.63
N LYS A 7 -23.25 -24.44 -24.61
CA LYS A 7 -23.03 -23.62 -23.41
C LYS A 7 -21.70 -23.99 -22.73
N ALA A 8 -20.76 -23.06 -22.66
CA ALA A 8 -19.57 -23.15 -21.80
C ALA A 8 -19.80 -22.30 -20.53
N GLU A 9 -20.38 -22.92 -19.51
CA GLU A 9 -20.29 -22.46 -18.13
C GLU A 9 -18.88 -22.82 -17.60
N ALA A 10 -17.96 -21.86 -17.61
CA ALA A 10 -16.73 -21.98 -16.85
C ALA A 10 -16.98 -21.40 -15.44
N SER A 11 -17.54 -22.25 -14.58
CA SER A 11 -17.44 -22.10 -13.13
C SER A 11 -15.98 -22.31 -12.74
N ALA A 12 -15.27 -21.23 -12.40
CA ALA A 12 -13.97 -21.28 -11.76
C ALA A 12 -14.06 -20.51 -10.45
N SER A 13 -14.48 -21.24 -9.43
CA SER A 13 -14.14 -20.98 -8.03
C SER A 13 -12.63 -20.80 -7.93
N ALA A 14 -12.18 -19.58 -7.59
CA ALA A 14 -10.83 -19.34 -7.12
C ALA A 14 -10.91 -18.19 -6.11
N GLN A 15 -10.58 -18.54 -4.87
CA GLN A 15 -10.72 -17.76 -3.65
C GLN A 15 -10.05 -16.38 -3.73
N PRO A 16 -10.51 -15.38 -2.96
CA PRO A 16 -9.71 -14.20 -2.71
C PRO A 16 -8.46 -14.64 -1.95
N SER A 17 -7.31 -14.66 -2.62
CA SER A 17 -6.02 -14.73 -1.95
C SER A 17 -5.85 -13.44 -1.17
N SER A 18 -6.35 -13.47 0.06
CA SER A 18 -6.02 -12.54 1.13
C SER A 18 -4.56 -12.76 1.52
N SER A 19 -3.64 -12.39 0.63
CA SER A 19 -2.27 -12.12 1.05
C SER A 19 -2.29 -10.79 1.81
N SER A 20 -2.81 -10.86 3.04
CA SER A 20 -2.57 -9.88 4.08
C SER A 20 -1.07 -9.93 4.36
N THR A 21 -0.29 -9.25 3.54
CA THR A 21 1.00 -8.75 3.98
C THR A 21 0.68 -7.64 4.96
N ARG A 22 0.33 -8.02 6.19
CA ARG A 22 0.43 -7.13 7.34
C ARG A 22 1.88 -6.70 7.33
N ALA A 23 2.12 -5.50 6.80
CA ALA A 23 3.39 -4.82 6.96
C ALA A 23 3.73 -4.91 8.45
N PRO A 24 4.98 -5.22 8.84
CA PRO A 24 5.34 -5.08 10.24
C PRO A 24 4.94 -3.66 10.60
N ALA A 25 4.01 -3.54 11.56
CA ALA A 25 3.61 -2.24 12.08
C ALA A 25 4.91 -1.49 12.29
N ALA A 26 5.01 -0.28 11.74
CA ALA A 26 6.13 0.58 12.00
C ALA A 26 6.22 0.64 13.52
N VAL A 27 7.17 -0.11 14.08
CA VAL A 27 7.52 0.02 15.48
C VAL A 27 8.13 1.40 15.50
N ASP A 28 7.27 2.40 15.75
CA ASP A 28 7.68 3.65 16.33
C ASP A 28 8.64 3.22 17.42
N LYS A 29 9.94 3.48 17.19
CA LYS A 29 10.98 3.27 18.16
C LYS A 29 10.77 4.31 19.25
N LYS A 30 9.62 4.27 19.92
CA LYS A 30 9.47 4.85 21.22
C LYS A 30 10.49 4.11 22.05
N ALA A 31 11.51 4.85 22.46
CA ALA A 31 12.42 4.43 23.49
C ALA A 31 11.60 3.69 24.55
N SER A 32 12.04 2.47 24.87
CA SER A 32 11.44 1.59 25.89
C SER A 32 10.70 2.42 26.93
N SER A 33 9.38 2.24 27.06
CA SER A 33 8.54 2.98 28.02
C SER A 33 8.84 2.61 29.49
N ALA A 34 9.99 1.99 29.74
CA ALA A 34 10.49 1.73 31.07
C ALA A 34 10.87 3.06 31.72
N GLN A 35 10.34 3.27 32.93
CA GLN A 35 10.69 4.39 33.78
C GLN A 35 12.24 4.47 33.92
N PRO A 36 12.84 5.67 33.85
CA PRO A 36 14.31 5.83 33.81
C PRO A 36 14.98 5.22 35.06
N ALA A 37 14.33 5.31 36.21
CA ALA A 37 14.80 4.70 37.46
C ALA A 37 14.94 3.17 37.38
N LYS A 38 14.10 2.49 36.59
CA LYS A 38 14.15 1.03 36.39
C LYS A 38 15.24 0.64 35.40
N LEU A 39 15.57 1.53 34.45
CA LEU A 39 16.65 1.31 33.49
C LEU A 39 18.01 1.42 34.18
N LEU A 40 18.20 2.42 35.04
CA LEU A 40 19.46 2.61 35.78
C LEU A 40 19.81 1.45 36.73
N LYS A 41 18.79 0.79 37.29
CA LYS A 41 18.95 -0.36 38.21
C LYS A 41 18.96 -1.71 37.49
N ASN A 42 18.97 -1.72 36.16
CA ASN A 42 18.88 -2.95 35.38
C ASN A 42 20.24 -3.66 35.29
N ALA A 43 20.42 -4.74 36.04
CA ALA A 43 21.66 -5.52 36.05
C ALA A 43 22.00 -6.20 34.71
N ARG A 44 21.04 -6.33 33.78
CA ARG A 44 21.25 -6.96 32.46
C ARG A 44 21.80 -6.00 31.41
N LEU A 45 21.62 -4.69 31.60
CA LEU A 45 22.10 -3.67 30.67
C LEU A 45 23.38 -3.02 31.21
N PRO A 46 24.45 -2.94 30.42
CA PRO A 46 25.65 -2.23 30.85
C PRO A 46 25.37 -0.73 30.97
N ALA A 47 25.98 -0.09 31.97
CA ALA A 47 25.83 1.34 32.22
C ALA A 47 26.21 2.21 31.00
N THR A 48 27.12 1.71 30.15
CA THR A 48 27.53 2.37 28.90
C THR A 48 26.42 2.52 27.86
N MET A 49 25.38 1.68 27.93
CA MET A 49 24.23 1.75 27.03
C MET A 49 23.12 2.68 27.54
N ILE A 50 23.28 3.26 28.75
CA ILE A 50 22.31 4.17 29.36
C ILE A 50 22.90 5.58 29.35
N THR A 51 22.12 6.53 28.84
CA THR A 51 22.45 7.96 28.88
C THR A 51 22.33 8.52 30.29
N ALA A 52 23.00 9.63 30.60
CA ALA A 52 22.87 10.30 31.90
C ALA A 52 21.42 10.65 32.29
N ALA A 53 20.54 10.83 31.28
CA ALA A 53 19.10 11.04 31.47
C ALA A 53 18.31 9.75 31.78
N GLY A 54 18.98 8.59 31.94
CA GLY A 54 18.36 7.31 32.25
C GLY A 54 17.65 6.63 31.08
N SER A 55 17.96 7.02 29.83
CA SER A 55 17.37 6.43 28.63
C SER A 55 18.39 5.58 27.85
N ILE A 56 17.92 4.56 27.12
CA ILE A 56 18.80 3.68 26.31
C ILE A 56 19.36 4.47 25.12
N GLN A 57 20.68 4.41 24.91
CA GLN A 57 21.35 5.10 23.81
C GLN A 57 20.87 4.59 22.44
N ALA A 58 20.42 5.49 21.57
CA ALA A 58 19.95 5.14 20.25
C ALA A 58 21.10 4.79 19.30
N SER A 59 20.94 3.68 18.55
CA SER A 59 21.93 3.26 17.55
C SER A 59 22.04 4.26 16.40
N GLN A 60 23.28 4.69 16.09
CA GLN A 60 23.58 5.60 14.98
C GLN A 60 23.62 4.91 13.60
N LYS A 61 23.62 3.57 13.54
CA LYS A 61 23.87 2.77 12.33
C LYS A 61 22.92 3.06 11.16
N ASN A 62 21.77 3.69 11.41
CA ASN A 62 20.74 3.94 10.40
C ASN A 62 20.66 5.40 9.93
N LYS A 63 21.42 6.34 10.49
CA LYS A 63 21.39 7.73 10.02
C LYS A 63 22.09 7.91 8.66
N ALA A 64 23.11 7.11 8.36
CA ALA A 64 23.91 7.24 7.15
C ALA A 64 23.16 6.89 5.84
N ASN A 65 22.19 5.95 5.91
CA ASN A 65 21.46 5.47 4.73
C ASN A 65 20.05 6.06 4.59
N LYS A 66 19.75 7.13 5.34
CA LYS A 66 18.43 7.76 5.33
C LYS A 66 18.21 8.49 4.01
N GLY A 67 17.67 7.78 3.02
CA GLY A 67 17.41 8.30 1.67
C GLY A 67 18.00 7.45 0.55
N GLN A 68 18.95 6.55 0.85
CA GLN A 68 19.43 5.59 -0.14
C GLN A 68 18.38 4.48 -0.35
N VAL A 69 17.63 4.61 -1.43
CA VAL A 69 16.70 3.58 -1.90
C VAL A 69 17.46 2.69 -2.88
N SER A 70 17.48 1.38 -2.62
CA SER A 70 18.13 0.43 -3.53
C SER A 70 17.53 0.49 -4.93
N LYS A 71 18.34 0.20 -5.97
CA LYS A 71 17.90 0.14 -7.38
C LYS A 71 16.65 -0.73 -7.56
N LYS A 72 16.60 -1.89 -6.88
CA LYS A 72 15.43 -2.79 -6.89
C LYS A 72 14.17 -2.14 -6.31
N LYS A 73 14.29 -1.39 -5.21
CA LYS A 73 13.16 -0.71 -4.58
C LYS A 73 12.69 0.49 -5.42
N LYS A 74 13.61 1.22 -6.06
CA LYS A 74 13.28 2.27 -7.04
C LYS A 74 12.47 1.71 -8.22
N ALA A 75 12.97 0.67 -8.89
CA ALA A 75 12.29 0.05 -10.03
C ALA A 75 10.89 -0.47 -9.69
N ARG A 76 10.71 -1.09 -8.51
CA ARG A 76 9.38 -1.53 -8.06
C ARG A 76 8.42 -0.36 -7.85
N THR A 77 8.92 0.76 -7.33
CA THR A 77 8.12 1.94 -7.05
C THR A 77 7.71 2.64 -8.34
N GLU A 78 8.61 2.75 -9.31
CA GLU A 78 8.33 3.32 -10.64
C GLU A 78 7.29 2.49 -11.39
N LYS A 79 7.46 1.16 -11.45
CA LYS A 79 6.45 0.27 -12.04
C LYS A 79 5.06 0.40 -11.37
N GLY A 80 5.04 0.69 -10.07
CA GLY A 80 3.81 0.95 -9.33
C GLY A 80 3.15 2.28 -9.73
N LYS A 81 3.96 3.33 -9.97
CA LYS A 81 3.47 4.62 -10.44
C LYS A 81 2.89 4.53 -11.84
N ASP A 82 3.57 3.84 -12.76
CA ASP A 82 3.10 3.70 -14.14
C ASP A 82 1.74 2.99 -14.20
N ARG A 83 1.59 1.91 -13.42
CA ARG A 83 0.31 1.21 -13.29
C ARG A 83 -0.79 2.08 -12.69
N ALA A 84 -0.46 2.94 -11.73
CA ALA A 84 -1.44 3.84 -11.14
C ALA A 84 -1.92 4.89 -12.16
N VAL A 85 -1.00 5.44 -12.96
CA VAL A 85 -1.34 6.37 -14.05
C VAL A 85 -2.24 5.68 -15.08
N GLU A 86 -1.90 4.47 -15.51
CA GLU A 86 -2.70 3.70 -16.46
C GLU A 86 -4.14 3.46 -15.96
N LEU A 87 -4.29 3.08 -14.68
CA LEU A 87 -5.61 2.88 -14.06
C LEU A 87 -6.42 4.18 -13.98
N SER A 88 -5.77 5.29 -13.66
CA SER A 88 -6.41 6.61 -13.64
C SER A 88 -6.90 7.01 -15.03
N SER A 89 -6.06 6.89 -16.07
CA SER A 89 -6.46 7.19 -17.44
C SER A 89 -7.63 6.33 -17.92
N ARG A 90 -7.63 5.04 -17.58
CA ARG A 90 -8.74 4.13 -17.90
C ARG A 90 -10.05 4.53 -17.19
N LEU A 91 -9.97 5.04 -15.97
CA LEU A 91 -11.13 5.52 -15.24
C LEU A 91 -11.69 6.80 -15.86
N GLU A 92 -10.82 7.74 -16.23
CA GLU A 92 -11.21 8.98 -16.92
C GLU A 92 -11.95 8.68 -18.23
N GLU A 93 -11.47 7.74 -19.03
CA GLU A 93 -12.13 7.33 -20.28
C GLU A 93 -13.51 6.72 -20.03
N LYS A 94 -13.65 5.88 -18.99
CA LYS A 94 -14.94 5.32 -18.60
C LYS A 94 -15.92 6.39 -18.15
N VAL A 95 -15.46 7.40 -17.42
CA VAL A 95 -16.29 8.54 -17.00
C VAL A 95 -16.75 9.32 -18.22
N ARG A 96 -15.82 9.70 -19.11
CA ARG A 96 -16.16 10.40 -20.36
C ARG A 96 -17.18 9.61 -21.19
N GLY A 97 -16.99 8.31 -21.36
CA GLY A 97 -17.94 7.46 -22.10
C GLY A 97 -19.32 7.31 -21.43
N ARG A 98 -19.44 7.53 -20.11
CA ARG A 98 -20.73 7.61 -19.42
C ARG A 98 -21.38 8.97 -19.62
N GLU A 99 -20.60 10.04 -19.53
CA GLU A 99 -21.04 11.41 -19.75
C GLU A 99 -21.55 11.61 -21.18
N ASP A 100 -20.82 11.12 -22.18
CA ASP A 100 -21.24 11.18 -23.58
C ASP A 100 -22.55 10.44 -23.82
N ARG A 101 -22.73 9.27 -23.19
CA ARG A 101 -23.99 8.53 -23.26
C ARG A 101 -25.13 9.28 -22.59
N LYS A 102 -24.88 9.92 -21.44
CA LYS A 102 -25.87 10.76 -20.76
C LYS A 102 -26.24 11.98 -21.61
N ALA A 103 -25.25 12.67 -22.19
CA ALA A 103 -25.44 13.80 -23.07
C ALA A 103 -26.24 13.42 -24.32
N LYS A 104 -25.93 12.28 -24.96
CA LYS A 104 -26.70 11.74 -26.08
C LYS A 104 -28.16 11.50 -25.71
N ARG A 105 -28.43 10.90 -24.55
CA ARG A 105 -29.80 10.67 -24.06
C ARG A 105 -30.55 11.99 -23.82
N GLN A 106 -29.90 12.97 -23.19
CA GLN A 106 -30.51 14.28 -22.95
C GLN A 106 -30.80 15.02 -24.25
N ARG A 107 -29.88 14.97 -25.21
CA ARG A 107 -30.07 15.54 -26.55
C ARG A 107 -31.24 14.90 -27.28
N ALA A 108 -31.34 13.56 -27.23
CA ALA A 108 -32.45 12.83 -27.81
C ALA A 108 -33.78 13.19 -27.14
N LYS A 109 -33.82 13.24 -25.80
CA LYS A 109 -35.03 13.62 -25.05
C LYS A 109 -35.52 15.02 -25.45
N LYS A 110 -34.60 16.00 -25.51
CA LYS A 110 -34.93 17.38 -25.91
C LYS A 110 -35.39 17.49 -27.38
N ALA A 111 -34.97 16.59 -28.26
CA ALA A 111 -35.41 16.59 -29.66
C ALA A 111 -36.83 16.06 -29.87
N TRP A 112 -37.44 15.48 -28.83
CA TRP A 112 -38.80 14.94 -28.83
C TRP A 112 -39.79 15.78 -28.01
N GLU A 113 -39.35 16.89 -27.40
CA GLU A 113 -40.18 17.91 -26.72
C GLU A 113 -40.34 19.13 -27.65
#